data_AF-A0A949ZDK6-F1
#
_entry.id   AF-A0A949ZDK6-F1
#
_cell.length_a   1.000
_cell.length_b   1.000
_cell.length_c   1.000
_cell.angle_alpha   90.00
_cell.angle_beta   90.00
_cell.angle_gamma   90.00
#
_symmetry.space_group_name_H-M   'P 1'
#
loop_
_entity.id
_entity.type
_entity.pdbx_description
1 polymer ?
#
loop_
_entity_poly.entity_id
_entity_poly.type
_entity_poly.pdbx_seq_one_letter_code
_entity_poly.pdbx_strand_id
1 'polypeptide(L)'
;MIRSRLAFGAVVLTAISSGCGGTSTTIEPWRASHPDPAGISFDETAPGLCAFPVQYPDQAPAAIEYQGATYVQSARTSAESSPPGSVIGRSADWTVTSAGGDVYLIAGPSMYQYRPETNC
;
A
#
# COMPACT_ATOMS: atom_id res chain seq x y z
N MET A 1 19.05 -13.25 73.99
CA MET A 1 17.69 -13.31 73.43
C MET A 1 17.58 -12.31 72.28
N ILE A 2 17.22 -12.78 71.07
CA ILE A 2 16.37 -12.09 70.07
C ILE A 2 16.90 -10.77 69.48
N ARG A 3 16.95 -10.45 68.17
CA ARG A 3 16.75 -11.09 66.86
C ARG A 3 17.29 -10.06 65.85
N SER A 4 18.00 -10.51 64.81
CA SER A 4 18.37 -9.73 63.63
C SER A 4 17.17 -9.05 62.97
N ARG A 5 17.34 -7.80 62.48
CA ARG A 5 16.67 -7.27 61.29
C ARG A 5 17.59 -6.28 60.57
N LEU A 6 18.23 -6.76 59.49
CA LEU A 6 18.77 -5.90 58.44
C LEU A 6 17.61 -5.20 57.74
N ALA A 7 17.78 -3.93 57.39
CA ALA A 7 16.97 -3.26 56.39
C ALA A 7 17.89 -2.42 55.49
N PHE A 8 18.24 -3.02 54.34
CA PHE A 8 18.84 -2.33 53.20
C PHE A 8 17.77 -1.42 52.58
N GLY A 9 17.94 -0.10 52.70
CA GLY A 9 17.10 0.89 52.01
C GLY A 9 17.71 1.25 50.66
N ALA A 10 17.38 0.50 49.61
CA ALA A 10 17.68 0.88 48.23
C ALA A 10 16.51 1.69 47.66
N VAL A 11 16.71 2.99 47.48
CA VAL A 11 15.75 3.88 46.79
C VAL A 11 15.99 3.72 45.28
N VAL A 12 15.13 2.95 44.62
CA VAL A 12 15.04 2.92 43.15
C VAL A 12 14.07 4.02 42.74
N LEU A 13 14.60 5.11 42.18
CA LEU A 13 13.79 6.10 41.46
C LEU A 13 13.39 5.48 40.12
N THR A 14 12.15 4.99 40.05
CA THR A 14 11.53 4.54 38.81
C THR A 14 11.23 5.75 37.94
N ALA A 15 12.07 5.99 36.92
CA ALA A 15 11.76 6.91 35.84
C ALA A 15 10.60 6.32 35.02
N ILE A 16 9.38 6.79 35.27
CA ILE A 16 8.23 6.51 34.43
C ILE A 16 8.36 7.43 33.21
N SER A 17 9.12 6.99 32.20
CA SER A 17 9.01 7.60 30.88
C SER A 17 7.61 7.27 30.37
N SER A 18 6.75 8.27 30.35
CA SER A 18 5.44 8.27 29.70
C SER A 18 5.61 7.98 28.21
N GLY A 19 5.67 6.70 27.86
CA GLY A 19 5.45 6.22 26.51
C GLY A 19 3.96 6.00 26.31
N CYS A 20 3.29 6.92 25.61
CA CYS A 20 1.98 6.76 24.97
C CYS A 20 1.79 7.99 24.07
N GLY A 21 1.50 7.92 22.79
CA GLY A 21 1.43 6.82 21.85
C GLY A 21 1.58 7.50 20.49
N GLY A 22 2.69 7.24 19.81
CA GLY A 22 2.71 7.45 18.37
C GLY A 22 1.80 6.37 17.82
N THR A 23 0.62 6.72 17.34
CA THR A 23 -0.11 5.84 16.44
C THR A 23 0.79 5.66 15.23
N SER A 24 1.63 4.64 15.25
CA SER A 24 2.17 4.06 14.04
C SER A 24 0.93 3.58 13.29
N THR A 25 0.38 4.44 12.45
CA THR A 25 -0.43 4.01 11.32
C THR A 25 0.54 3.24 10.45
N THR A 26 0.76 1.97 10.79
CA THR A 26 1.28 1.01 9.84
C THR A 26 0.21 0.97 8.77
N ILE A 27 0.39 1.80 7.72
CA ILE A 27 -0.46 1.77 6.54
C ILE A 27 -0.32 0.34 6.04
N GLU A 28 -1.42 -0.40 6.08
CA GLU A 28 -1.41 -1.78 5.64
C GLU A 28 -1.09 -1.78 4.14
N PRO A 29 -0.11 -2.57 3.68
CA PRO A 29 0.21 -2.67 2.26
C PRO A 29 -1.05 -3.04 1.46
N TRP A 30 -1.28 -2.42 0.28
CA TRP A 30 -2.48 -2.66 -0.54
C TRP A 30 -2.80 -4.15 -0.72
N ARG A 31 -1.80 -5.00 -0.97
CA ARG A 31 -1.96 -6.44 -1.17
C ARG A 31 -2.51 -7.17 0.04
N ALA A 32 -2.25 -6.67 1.25
CA ALA A 32 -2.65 -7.36 2.46
C ALA A 32 -4.18 -7.43 2.61
N SER A 33 -4.91 -6.45 2.06
CA SER A 33 -6.37 -6.46 1.93
C SER A 33 -6.87 -6.82 0.52
N HIS A 34 -5.99 -6.91 -0.48
CA HIS A 34 -6.34 -7.16 -1.88
C HIS A 34 -5.43 -8.21 -2.52
N PRO A 35 -5.76 -9.52 -2.38
CA PRO A 35 -4.95 -10.58 -2.97
C PRO A 35 -4.94 -10.51 -4.50
N ASP A 36 -3.86 -11.02 -5.09
CA ASP A 36 -3.68 -11.09 -6.53
C ASP A 36 -4.77 -11.97 -7.19
N PRO A 37 -5.48 -11.46 -8.22
CA PRO A 37 -6.36 -12.30 -9.01
C PRO A 37 -5.54 -13.16 -9.99
N ALA A 38 -6.18 -14.15 -10.60
CA ALA A 38 -5.49 -14.98 -11.60
C ALA A 38 -4.97 -14.14 -12.78
N GLY A 39 -3.66 -14.22 -13.04
CA GLY A 39 -3.01 -13.59 -14.20
C GLY A 39 -2.68 -12.10 -14.05
N ILE A 40 -2.87 -11.51 -12.87
CA ILE A 40 -2.42 -10.15 -12.53
C ILE A 40 -1.72 -10.21 -11.19
N SER A 41 -0.57 -9.57 -11.05
CA SER A 41 0.10 -9.37 -9.77
C SER A 41 0.07 -7.90 -9.39
N PHE A 42 -0.25 -7.58 -8.14
CA PHE A 42 -0.08 -6.25 -7.60
C PHE A 42 1.31 -6.11 -6.97
N ASP A 43 2.03 -5.03 -7.24
CA ASP A 43 3.30 -4.70 -6.58
C ASP A 43 3.17 -3.39 -5.82
N GLU A 44 3.73 -3.37 -4.62
CA GLU A 44 3.74 -2.21 -3.71
C GLU A 44 5.05 -1.42 -3.84
N THR A 45 5.99 -1.92 -4.63
CA THR A 45 7.27 -1.29 -4.90
C THR A 45 7.44 -1.13 -6.41
N ALA A 46 7.73 0.10 -6.84
CA ALA A 46 8.17 0.38 -8.18
C ALA A 46 9.09 1.62 -8.14
N PRO A 47 10.13 1.68 -8.98
CA PRO A 47 11.03 2.83 -9.03
C PRO A 47 10.34 4.11 -9.55
N GLY A 48 9.12 3.99 -10.09
CA GLY A 48 8.40 5.07 -10.75
C GLY A 48 8.55 5.02 -12.28
N LEU A 49 7.97 5.99 -12.98
CA LEU A 49 8.04 6.11 -14.44
C LEU A 49 8.97 7.24 -14.83
N CYS A 50 9.99 6.95 -15.63
CA CYS A 50 10.84 7.99 -16.26
C CYS A 50 11.37 9.03 -15.25
N ALA A 51 11.88 8.54 -14.11
CA ALA A 51 12.34 9.33 -12.97
C ALA A 51 11.25 10.08 -12.16
N PHE A 52 9.96 9.93 -12.49
CA PHE A 52 8.85 10.36 -11.65
C PHE A 52 8.48 9.25 -10.67
N PRO A 53 8.53 9.51 -9.35
CA PRO A 53 8.20 8.49 -8.35
C PRO A 53 6.71 8.12 -8.38
N VAL A 54 6.38 6.95 -7.86
CA VAL A 54 4.99 6.55 -7.60
C VAL A 54 4.35 7.51 -6.59
N GLN A 55 3.13 7.96 -6.89
CA GLN A 55 2.50 9.08 -6.18
C GLN A 55 1.56 8.63 -5.04
N TYR A 56 0.88 7.50 -5.20
CA TYR A 56 -0.17 7.01 -4.29
C TYR A 56 0.01 5.51 -3.95
N PRO A 57 1.19 5.07 -3.45
CA PRO A 57 1.45 3.65 -3.16
C PRO A 57 0.67 3.12 -1.94
N ASP A 58 0.10 4.01 -1.14
CA ASP A 58 -0.70 3.71 0.05
C ASP A 58 -2.18 3.44 -0.27
N GLN A 59 -2.65 3.87 -1.43
CA GLN A 59 -4.07 3.83 -1.81
C GLN A 59 -4.35 2.89 -2.98
N ALA A 60 -3.30 2.40 -3.64
CA ALA A 60 -3.33 1.50 -4.77
C ALA A 60 -1.93 0.90 -4.97
N PRO A 61 -1.78 -0.23 -5.69
CA PRO A 61 -0.48 -0.79 -6.03
C PRO A 61 0.43 0.26 -6.68
N ALA A 62 1.72 0.19 -6.39
CA ALA A 62 2.74 0.97 -7.07
C ALA A 62 2.92 0.52 -8.52
N ALA A 63 2.81 -0.79 -8.76
CA ALA A 63 2.78 -1.38 -10.09
C ALA A 63 1.80 -2.55 -10.19
N ILE A 64 1.45 -2.89 -11.43
CA ILE A 64 0.61 -4.01 -11.79
C ILE A 64 1.37 -4.80 -12.86
N GLU A 65 1.59 -6.09 -12.62
CA GLU A 65 2.09 -7.00 -13.65
C GLU A 65 0.91 -7.65 -14.36
N TYR A 66 0.87 -7.56 -15.68
CA TYR A 66 -0.15 -8.17 -16.50
C TYR A 66 0.45 -8.62 -17.83
N GLN A 67 0.18 -9.88 -18.22
CA GLN A 67 0.69 -10.47 -19.47
C GLN A 67 2.22 -10.35 -19.67
N GLY A 68 2.98 -10.37 -18.57
CA GLY A 68 4.45 -10.29 -18.61
C GLY A 68 5.00 -8.87 -18.80
N ALA A 69 4.16 -7.84 -18.71
CA ALA A 69 4.58 -6.45 -18.69
C ALA A 69 4.29 -5.81 -17.32
N THR A 70 5.20 -4.93 -16.88
CA THR A 70 5.07 -4.14 -15.66
C THR A 70 4.47 -2.78 -16.01
N TYR A 71 3.35 -2.46 -15.37
CA TYR A 71 2.67 -1.17 -15.49
C TYR A 71 2.82 -0.40 -14.19
N VAL A 72 3.41 0.79 -14.24
CA VAL A 72 3.71 1.59 -13.06
C VAL A 72 2.70 2.72 -12.92
N GLN A 73 2.29 3.02 -11.69
CA GLN A 73 1.29 4.05 -11.41
C GLN A 73 1.76 5.43 -11.90
N SER A 74 0.94 6.08 -12.73
CA SER A 74 1.27 7.36 -13.37
C SER A 74 0.37 8.52 -12.95
N ALA A 75 -0.91 8.24 -12.69
CA ALA A 75 -1.90 9.27 -12.41
C ALA A 75 -3.08 8.73 -11.59
N ARG A 76 -3.82 9.65 -10.98
CA ARG A 76 -5.09 9.39 -10.31
C ARG A 76 -6.14 10.40 -10.75
N THR A 77 -7.35 9.91 -11.02
CA THR A 77 -8.53 10.71 -11.30
C THR A 77 -9.73 10.21 -10.48
N SER A 78 -10.86 10.88 -10.59
CA SER A 78 -12.14 10.31 -10.13
C SER A 78 -12.51 9.08 -10.94
N ALA A 79 -13.13 8.09 -10.30
CA ALA A 79 -13.74 6.97 -10.99
C ALA A 79 -14.88 7.46 -11.89
N GLU A 80 -14.94 6.92 -13.11
CA GLU A 80 -16.01 7.20 -14.07
C GLU A 80 -17.04 6.08 -14.06
N SER A 81 -18.30 6.40 -14.38
CA SER A 81 -19.38 5.39 -14.44
C SER A 81 -19.14 4.31 -15.50
N SER A 82 -18.29 4.59 -16.49
CA SER A 82 -17.88 3.65 -17.54
C SER A 82 -16.35 3.67 -17.66
N PRO A 83 -15.63 2.87 -16.87
CA PRO A 83 -14.18 2.85 -16.93
C PRO A 83 -13.68 2.40 -18.32
N PRO A 84 -12.51 2.90 -18.75
CA PRO A 84 -12.00 2.63 -20.10
C PRO A 84 -11.66 1.15 -20.28
N GLY A 85 -11.94 0.62 -21.48
CA GLY A 85 -11.40 -0.66 -21.95
C GLY A 85 -12.09 -1.91 -21.43
N SER A 86 -11.36 -3.03 -21.49
CA SER A 86 -11.87 -4.35 -21.11
C SER A 86 -11.47 -4.69 -19.67
N VAL A 87 -12.38 -5.30 -18.92
CA VAL A 87 -12.09 -5.77 -17.57
C VAL A 87 -11.19 -7.00 -17.63
N ILE A 88 -10.05 -6.94 -16.94
CA ILE A 88 -9.05 -8.01 -16.88
C ILE A 88 -8.93 -8.64 -15.49
N GLY A 89 -9.39 -7.94 -14.45
CA GLY A 89 -9.49 -8.45 -13.09
C GLY A 89 -10.55 -7.71 -12.31
N ARG A 90 -11.17 -8.35 -11.31
CA ARG A 90 -12.12 -7.71 -10.41
C ARG A 90 -12.24 -8.44 -9.08
N SER A 91 -12.62 -7.69 -8.05
CA SER A 91 -13.14 -8.19 -6.79
C SER A 91 -14.49 -7.53 -6.49
N ALA A 92 -14.96 -7.63 -5.25
CA ALA A 92 -16.12 -6.86 -4.78
C ALA A 92 -15.82 -5.35 -4.69
N ASP A 93 -14.57 -4.97 -4.42
CA ASP A 93 -14.20 -3.61 -4.02
C ASP A 93 -13.34 -2.86 -5.06
N TRP A 94 -12.83 -3.57 -6.05
CA TRP A 94 -12.02 -2.99 -7.12
C TRP A 94 -12.22 -3.67 -8.47
N THR A 95 -11.83 -2.97 -9.53
CA THR A 95 -11.82 -3.48 -10.91
C THR A 95 -10.56 -3.02 -11.62
N VAL A 96 -9.90 -3.92 -12.34
CA VAL A 96 -8.78 -3.61 -13.23
C VAL A 96 -9.24 -3.72 -14.67
N THR A 97 -9.01 -2.67 -15.45
CA THR A 97 -9.26 -2.66 -16.89
C THR A 97 -7.98 -2.41 -17.69
N SER A 98 -8.00 -2.78 -18.96
CA SER A 98 -6.95 -2.43 -19.92
C SER A 98 -7.53 -1.73 -21.13
N ALA A 99 -6.91 -0.61 -21.52
CA ALA A 99 -7.32 0.19 -22.66
C ALA A 99 -6.12 0.95 -23.25
N GLY A 100 -6.01 1.02 -24.57
CA GLY A 100 -5.05 1.92 -25.23
C GLY A 100 -3.57 1.66 -24.90
N GLY A 101 -3.21 0.46 -24.42
CA GLY A 101 -1.86 0.12 -23.98
C GLY A 101 -1.57 0.43 -22.52
N ASP A 102 -2.54 0.95 -21.77
CA ASP A 102 -2.46 1.24 -20.35
C ASP A 102 -3.33 0.26 -19.53
N VAL A 103 -3.10 0.26 -18.22
CA VAL A 103 -3.92 -0.44 -17.23
C VAL A 103 -4.54 0.60 -16.29
N TYR A 104 -5.76 0.32 -15.84
CA TYR A 104 -6.48 1.19 -14.91
C TYR A 104 -7.00 0.36 -13.74
N LEU A 105 -6.83 0.85 -12.51
CA LEU A 105 -7.43 0.30 -11.31
C LEU A 105 -8.51 1.26 -10.81
N ILE A 106 -9.74 0.79 -10.71
CA ILE A 106 -10.84 1.49 -10.05
C ILE A 106 -10.99 0.90 -8.65
N ALA A 107 -10.88 1.76 -7.63
CA ALA A 107 -11.08 1.41 -6.23
C ALA A 107 -11.86 2.54 -5.53
N GLY A 108 -13.07 2.23 -5.09
CA GLY A 108 -14.00 3.22 -4.55
C GLY A 108 -14.23 4.39 -5.53
N PRO A 109 -14.09 5.66 -5.10
CA PRO A 109 -14.33 6.83 -5.93
C PRO A 109 -13.13 7.21 -6.83
N SER A 110 -12.04 6.42 -6.83
CA SER A 110 -10.80 6.76 -7.53
C SER A 110 -10.49 5.79 -8.65
N MET A 111 -9.90 6.33 -9.72
CA MET A 111 -9.26 5.56 -10.79
C MET A 111 -7.77 5.90 -10.81
N TYR A 112 -6.94 4.87 -10.84
CA TYR A 112 -5.48 4.96 -10.95
C TYR A 112 -5.07 4.48 -12.32
N GLN A 113 -4.31 5.28 -13.05
CA GLN A 113 -3.75 4.90 -14.35
C GLN A 113 -2.34 4.34 -14.15
N TYR A 114 -2.04 3.30 -14.91
CA TYR A 114 -0.75 2.64 -14.96
C TYR A 114 -0.28 2.56 -16.40
N ARG A 115 0.97 2.99 -16.63
CA ARG A 115 1.60 2.94 -17.95
C ARG A 115 2.71 1.91 -17.95
N PRO A 116 2.98 1.23 -19.08
CA PRO A 116 4.06 0.27 -19.14
C PRO A 116 5.39 0.98 -18.85
N GLU A 117 6.26 0.33 -18.07
CA GLU A 117 7.56 0.87 -17.66
C GLU A 117 8.43 1.29 -18.87
N THR A 118 8.25 0.63 -20.01
CA THR A 118 8.96 0.91 -21.25
C THR A 118 8.56 2.23 -21.92
N ASN A 119 7.46 2.88 -21.52
CA ASN A 119 6.97 4.12 -22.12
C ASN A 119 7.61 5.38 -21.50
N CYS A 120 8.94 5.36 -21.43
CA CYS A 120 9.76 6.57 -21.51
C CYS A 120 10.05 6.85 -23.01
#